data_AF-A0A5C5VRM8-F1
#
_entry.id   AF-A0A5C5VRM8-F1
#
_cell.length_a   1.000
_cell.length_b   1.000
_cell.length_c   1.000
_cell.angle_alpha   90.00
_cell.angle_beta   90.00
_cell.angle_gamma   90.00
#
_symmetry.space_group_name_H-M   'P 1'
#
loop_
_entity.id
_entity.type
_entity.pdbx_description
1 polymer ?
#
loop_
_entity_poly.entity_id
_entity_poly.type
_entity_poly.pdbx_seq_one_letter_code
_entity_poly.pdbx_strand_id
1 'polypeptide(L)'
;MIDGPQSEVPTWLADITPSQIADNPFPLLSVLTGSLYYPCSGFDGRPVRNFSVIFKSFVYVDYGIDEEQLDRELQQQGFNGYHLLGQRSVQEQELIPNGWTPSPPLAADIDQLNLNRRTKSPYCRWMLFERDEDIDDSHGPIRFSLLYLCADGVAAFQALYLANKGRPKAVAIIQPGRGWGGNWTDFEDPDKIFARCVLGNPEGKPEYLVYGGRGDADYYSRPCWPQYTQELWCSDTGRLRLWGLQ
;
A
#
# COMPACT_ATOMS: atom_id res chain seq x y z
N MET A 1 6.36 -17.40 9.05
CA MET A 1 6.89 -16.12 8.52
C MET A 1 7.58 -16.40 7.19
N ILE A 2 7.83 -15.39 6.37
CA ILE A 2 8.59 -15.57 5.12
C ILE A 2 10.05 -15.80 5.47
N ASP A 3 10.61 -16.92 5.03
CA ASP A 3 12.05 -17.16 5.05
C ASP A 3 12.69 -16.35 3.91
N GLY A 4 13.04 -15.09 4.20
CA GLY A 4 13.71 -14.19 3.27
C GLY A 4 14.69 -13.28 4.02
N PRO A 5 15.62 -12.60 3.31
CA PRO A 5 16.54 -11.67 3.96
C PRO A 5 15.73 -10.61 4.69
N GLN A 6 15.81 -10.63 6.01
CA GLN A 6 15.20 -9.62 6.86
C GLN A 6 15.80 -8.26 6.48
N SER A 7 14.95 -7.31 6.11
CA SER A 7 15.42 -5.93 5.93
C SER A 7 15.55 -5.28 7.29
N GLU A 8 16.73 -4.73 7.59
CA GLU A 8 16.91 -3.88 8.77
C GLU A 8 15.96 -2.68 8.69
N VAL A 9 15.56 -2.17 9.85
CA VAL A 9 14.79 -0.92 9.92
C VAL A 9 15.71 0.22 9.45
N PRO A 10 15.31 1.00 8.41
CA PRO A 10 16.14 2.10 7.94
C PRO A 10 16.39 3.13 9.04
N THR A 11 17.58 3.71 9.08
CA THR A 11 17.99 4.70 10.09
C THR A 11 16.99 5.85 10.23
N TRP A 12 16.44 6.34 9.11
CA TRP A 12 15.45 7.43 9.14
C TRP A 12 14.19 7.06 9.94
N LEU A 13 13.81 5.79 9.97
CA LEU A 13 12.63 5.28 10.67
C LEU A 13 12.99 4.85 12.10
N ALA A 14 14.19 4.31 12.30
CA ALA A 14 14.69 3.91 13.61
C ALA A 14 14.89 5.12 14.55
N ASP A 15 15.36 6.25 14.03
CA ASP A 15 15.81 7.38 14.86
C ASP A 15 14.80 8.52 14.99
N ILE A 16 13.72 8.50 14.20
CA ILE A 16 12.74 9.58 14.19
C ILE A 16 11.93 9.62 15.49
N THR A 17 11.70 10.82 15.98
CA THR A 17 10.97 11.10 17.23
C THR A 17 9.57 11.68 16.95
N PRO A 18 8.63 11.62 17.91
CA PRO A 18 7.30 12.20 17.74
C PRO A 18 7.30 13.69 17.37
N SER A 19 8.20 14.50 17.93
CA SER A 19 8.34 15.92 17.58
C SER A 19 8.82 16.09 16.14
N GLN A 20 9.80 15.31 15.70
CA GLN A 20 10.27 15.34 14.31
C GLN A 20 9.18 14.91 13.31
N ILE A 21 8.29 13.98 13.67
CA ILE A 21 7.16 13.61 12.81
C ILE A 21 6.27 14.85 12.57
N ALA A 22 5.99 15.61 13.63
CA ALA A 22 5.12 16.78 13.56
C ALA A 22 5.78 17.99 12.87
N ASP A 23 7.05 18.25 13.15
CA ASP A 23 7.72 19.50 12.81
C ASP A 23 8.58 19.44 11.54
N ASN A 24 9.06 18.25 11.14
CA ASN A 24 9.94 18.13 9.98
C ASN A 24 9.19 18.01 8.64
N PRO A 25 9.84 18.42 7.53
CA PRO A 25 9.34 18.13 6.19
C PRO A 25 9.06 16.65 5.97
N PHE A 26 8.04 16.35 5.16
CA PHE A 26 7.64 14.96 4.90
C PHE A 26 8.79 14.23 4.18
N PRO A 27 9.30 13.11 4.70
CA PRO A 27 10.40 12.39 4.06
C PRO A 27 9.88 11.53 2.90
N LEU A 28 9.29 12.17 1.88
CA LEU A 28 8.58 11.54 0.77
C LEU A 28 9.37 10.38 0.15
N LEU A 29 10.61 10.63 -0.29
CA LEU A 29 11.42 9.60 -0.95
C LEU A 29 11.72 8.42 -0.01
N SER A 30 11.95 8.67 1.27
CA SER A 30 12.20 7.62 2.26
C SER A 30 10.96 6.76 2.52
N VAL A 31 9.77 7.37 2.51
CA VAL A 31 8.49 6.67 2.68
C VAL A 31 8.15 5.84 1.43
N LEU A 32 8.44 6.34 0.22
CA LEU A 32 8.12 5.64 -1.02
C LEU A 32 9.16 4.57 -1.40
N THR A 33 10.44 4.78 -1.06
CA THR A 33 11.50 3.83 -1.40
C THR A 33 11.35 2.54 -0.59
N GLY A 34 11.31 1.40 -1.27
CA GLY A 34 11.20 0.11 -0.57
C GLY A 34 9.78 -0.19 -0.06
N SER A 35 8.78 0.63 -0.40
CA SER A 35 7.43 0.51 0.13
C SER A 35 6.63 -0.65 -0.49
N LEU A 36 5.58 -1.06 0.23
CA LEU A 36 4.46 -1.81 -0.34
C LEU A 36 3.30 -0.85 -0.61
N TYR A 37 2.89 -0.75 -1.87
CA TYR A 37 1.73 0.04 -2.29
C TYR A 37 0.47 -0.82 -2.34
N TYR A 38 -0.60 -0.40 -1.67
CA TYR A 38 -1.84 -1.15 -1.57
C TYR A 38 -3.06 -0.25 -1.85
N PRO A 39 -3.61 -0.28 -3.08
CA PRO A 39 -4.86 0.39 -3.38
C PRO A 39 -6.06 -0.46 -2.97
N CYS A 40 -7.22 0.18 -2.71
CA CYS A 40 -8.42 -0.45 -2.14
C CYS A 40 -8.13 -1.17 -0.81
N SER A 41 -7.30 -0.55 0.03
CA SER A 41 -6.76 -1.19 1.23
C SER A 41 -7.76 -1.35 2.38
N GLY A 42 -8.82 -0.52 2.43
CA GLY A 42 -9.66 -0.40 3.62
C GLY A 42 -8.81 -0.26 4.90
N PHE A 43 -9.02 -1.16 5.85
CA PHE A 43 -8.22 -1.28 7.09
C PHE A 43 -7.47 -2.60 7.19
N ASP A 44 -7.15 -3.23 6.06
CA ASP A 44 -6.57 -4.57 6.06
C ASP A 44 -5.15 -4.56 6.63
N GLY A 45 -4.99 -5.07 7.86
CA GLY A 45 -3.70 -5.22 8.52
C GLY A 45 -2.86 -6.41 8.04
N ARG A 46 -3.38 -7.27 7.14
CA ARG A 46 -2.65 -8.47 6.69
C ARG A 46 -1.32 -8.16 5.98
N PRO A 47 -1.20 -7.14 5.12
CA PRO A 47 0.09 -6.81 4.53
C PRO A 47 1.16 -6.46 5.56
N VAL A 48 0.84 -5.64 6.57
CA VAL A 48 1.76 -5.33 7.67
C VAL A 48 2.10 -6.60 8.46
N ARG A 49 1.10 -7.37 8.87
CA ARG A 49 1.30 -8.60 9.65
C ARG A 49 2.23 -9.61 8.96
N ASN A 50 2.09 -9.81 7.66
CA ASN A 50 2.80 -10.88 6.95
C ASN A 50 4.10 -10.41 6.29
N PHE A 51 4.22 -9.12 5.95
CA PHE A 51 5.31 -8.62 5.12
C PHE A 51 6.13 -7.50 5.76
N SER A 52 5.88 -7.14 7.02
CA SER A 52 6.69 -6.14 7.75
C SER A 52 8.15 -6.56 7.94
N VAL A 53 8.47 -7.86 7.83
CA VAL A 53 9.85 -8.36 7.79
C VAL A 53 10.59 -7.99 6.49
N ILE A 54 9.86 -7.73 5.41
CA ILE A 54 10.39 -7.33 4.09
C ILE A 54 10.27 -5.81 3.88
N PHE A 55 9.08 -5.26 4.15
CA PHE A 55 8.75 -3.85 3.93
C PHE A 55 8.61 -3.13 5.27
N LYS A 56 9.23 -1.94 5.38
CA LYS A 56 9.13 -1.10 6.58
C LYS A 56 8.26 0.13 6.36
N SER A 57 7.83 0.36 5.12
CA SER A 57 6.95 1.44 4.73
C SER A 57 5.80 0.88 3.91
N PHE A 58 4.58 1.29 4.26
CA PHE A 58 3.34 0.87 3.63
C PHE A 58 2.60 2.11 3.14
N VAL A 59 2.06 2.03 1.93
CA VAL A 59 1.26 3.10 1.33
C VAL A 59 -0.13 2.54 1.03
N TYR A 60 -1.09 2.93 1.84
CA TYR A 60 -2.48 2.47 1.78
C TYR A 60 -3.34 3.54 1.13
N VAL A 61 -4.14 3.14 0.14
CA VAL A 61 -4.99 4.06 -0.61
C VAL A 61 -6.40 3.53 -0.69
N ASP A 62 -7.39 4.31 -0.26
CA ASP A 62 -8.80 3.96 -0.37
C ASP A 62 -9.71 5.20 -0.34
N TYR A 63 -10.31 5.56 -1.48
CA TYR A 63 -11.25 6.70 -1.56
C TYR A 63 -12.61 6.44 -0.88
N GLY A 64 -12.86 5.24 -0.38
CA GLY A 64 -14.12 4.85 0.26
C GLY A 64 -14.13 5.13 1.76
N ILE A 65 -12.97 5.48 2.33
CA ILE A 65 -12.73 5.63 3.76
C ILE A 65 -12.51 7.10 4.09
N ASP A 66 -13.36 7.69 4.93
CA ASP A 66 -13.14 9.04 5.44
C ASP A 66 -12.21 9.06 6.66
N GLU A 67 -11.76 10.26 7.03
CA GLU A 67 -10.75 10.45 8.09
C GLU A 67 -11.27 10.02 9.47
N GLU A 68 -12.56 10.24 9.75
CA GLU A 68 -13.17 9.79 11.00
C GLU A 68 -13.26 8.26 11.09
N GLN A 69 -13.48 7.56 9.96
CA GLN A 69 -13.43 6.11 9.92
C GLN A 69 -12.02 5.60 10.28
N LEU A 70 -10.97 6.24 9.74
CA LEU A 70 -9.59 5.91 10.10
C LEU A 70 -9.33 6.15 11.59
N ASP A 71 -9.76 7.29 12.14
CA ASP A 71 -9.61 7.60 13.57
C ASP A 71 -10.28 6.53 14.46
N ARG A 72 -11.50 6.12 14.10
CA ARG A 72 -12.22 5.06 14.83
C ARG A 72 -11.49 3.72 14.75
N GLU A 73 -10.98 3.35 13.58
CA GLU A 73 -10.25 2.09 13.42
C GLU A 73 -8.95 2.07 14.23
N LEU A 74 -8.18 3.17 14.21
CA LEU A 74 -6.96 3.32 15.00
C LEU A 74 -7.22 3.23 16.51
N GLN A 75 -8.37 3.73 16.98
CA GLN A 75 -8.77 3.66 18.39
C GLN A 75 -9.29 2.28 18.82
N GLN A 76 -9.97 1.55 17.92
CA GLN A 76 -10.67 0.31 18.26
C GLN A 76 -9.81 -0.94 18.03
N GLN A 77 -9.08 -0.98 16.91
CA GLN A 77 -8.32 -2.16 16.50
C GLN A 77 -6.83 -1.84 16.33
N GLY A 78 -6.50 -0.76 15.62
CA GLY A 78 -5.13 -0.41 15.27
C GLY A 78 -4.37 -1.57 14.65
N PHE A 79 -3.07 -1.66 14.96
CA PHE A 79 -2.24 -2.81 14.60
C PHE A 79 -1.89 -3.59 15.87
N ASN A 80 -2.36 -4.82 15.98
CA ASN A 80 -2.14 -5.64 17.17
C ASN A 80 -0.63 -5.77 17.50
N GLY A 81 -0.25 -5.43 18.73
CA GLY A 81 1.13 -5.43 19.21
C GLY A 81 1.99 -4.24 18.79
N TYR A 82 1.35 -3.18 18.29
CA TYR A 82 1.98 -1.91 17.98
C TYR A 82 1.12 -0.76 18.49
N HIS A 83 1.77 0.30 18.95
CA HIS A 83 1.12 1.57 19.27
C HIS A 83 1.57 2.67 18.29
N LEU A 84 0.75 3.71 18.19
CA LEU A 84 1.05 4.87 17.35
C LEU A 84 2.10 5.75 18.05
N LEU A 85 3.32 5.81 17.50
CA LEU A 85 4.40 6.64 17.99
C LEU A 85 4.17 8.12 17.66
N GLY A 86 3.64 8.39 16.46
CA GLY A 86 3.30 9.74 16.03
C GLY A 86 2.60 9.74 14.67
N GLN A 87 1.90 10.83 14.38
CA GLN A 87 1.21 11.02 13.11
C GLN A 87 1.10 12.50 12.74
N ARG A 88 0.91 12.77 11.46
CA ARG A 88 0.48 14.08 10.98
C ARG A 88 -0.24 14.00 9.63
N SER A 89 -1.02 15.03 9.33
CA SER A 89 -1.54 15.25 7.98
C SER A 89 -0.38 15.58 7.03
N VAL A 90 -0.50 15.13 5.79
CA VAL A 90 0.45 15.42 4.71
C VAL A 90 -0.29 16.17 3.62
N GLN A 91 0.27 17.29 3.18
CA GLN A 91 -0.36 18.12 2.15
C GLN A 91 -0.04 17.60 0.74
N GLU A 92 -0.91 17.91 -0.22
CA GLU A 92 -0.71 17.51 -1.62
C GLU A 92 0.64 17.99 -2.18
N GLN A 93 1.07 19.22 -1.83
CA GLN A 93 2.34 19.77 -2.28
C GLN A 93 3.56 19.02 -1.71
N GLU A 94 3.40 18.32 -0.58
CA GLU A 94 4.44 17.44 -0.02
C GLU A 94 4.51 16.09 -0.75
N LEU A 95 3.43 15.65 -1.39
CA LEU A 95 3.36 14.40 -2.16
C LEU A 95 3.81 14.57 -3.61
N ILE A 96 3.55 15.75 -4.19
CA ILE A 96 3.92 16.11 -5.56
C ILE A 96 4.68 17.45 -5.59
N PRO A 97 5.88 17.53 -4.98
CA PRO A 97 6.64 18.77 -4.87
C PRO A 97 7.05 19.36 -6.23
N ASN A 98 7.07 18.55 -7.28
CA ASN A 98 7.35 18.96 -8.66
C ASN A 98 6.08 19.08 -9.53
N GLY A 99 4.90 18.97 -8.92
CA GLY A 99 3.63 18.83 -9.61
C GLY A 99 3.45 17.46 -10.27
N TRP A 100 2.24 17.22 -10.77
CA TRP A 100 1.89 16.00 -11.48
C TRP A 100 0.78 16.28 -12.50
N THR A 101 0.88 15.67 -13.68
CA THR A 101 -0.18 15.65 -14.67
C THR A 101 -0.71 14.22 -14.79
N PRO A 102 -2.00 13.98 -14.48
CA PRO A 102 -2.58 12.64 -14.57
C PRO A 102 -2.58 12.12 -16.01
N SER A 103 -2.26 10.84 -16.17
CA SER A 103 -2.53 10.11 -17.41
C SER A 103 -3.99 9.65 -17.39
N PRO A 104 -4.84 10.13 -18.30
CA PRO A 104 -6.26 9.83 -18.28
C PRO A 104 -6.55 8.35 -18.63
N PRO A 105 -7.65 7.78 -18.11
CA PRO A 105 -8.13 6.47 -18.53
C PRO A 105 -8.59 6.48 -19.99
N LEU A 106 -8.39 5.35 -20.66
CA LEU A 106 -9.05 4.97 -21.89
C LEU A 106 -10.49 4.56 -21.57
N ALA A 107 -11.38 4.65 -22.57
CA ALA A 107 -12.77 4.19 -22.41
C ALA A 107 -12.85 2.71 -21.98
N ALA A 108 -11.91 1.88 -22.43
CA ALA A 108 -11.83 0.48 -22.06
C ALA A 108 -11.40 0.27 -20.59
N ASP A 109 -10.77 1.24 -19.94
CA ASP A 109 -10.36 1.09 -18.53
C ASP A 109 -11.53 1.16 -17.56
N ILE A 110 -12.64 1.75 -17.98
CA ILE A 110 -13.74 2.16 -17.10
C ILE A 110 -14.77 1.04 -16.98
N ASP A 111 -14.97 0.57 -15.75
CA ASP A 111 -16.12 -0.24 -15.38
C ASP A 111 -17.32 0.67 -15.10
N GLN A 112 -18.19 0.78 -16.10
CA GLN A 112 -19.36 1.68 -16.07
C GLN A 112 -20.31 1.38 -14.91
N LEU A 113 -20.30 0.16 -14.36
CA LEU A 113 -21.14 -0.23 -13.24
C LEU A 113 -20.75 0.48 -11.93
N ASN A 114 -19.53 1.02 -11.84
CA ASN A 114 -18.95 1.57 -10.62
C ASN A 114 -18.69 3.08 -10.64
N LEU A 115 -19.01 3.76 -11.76
CA LEU A 115 -18.78 5.20 -11.92
C LEU A 115 -19.54 6.11 -10.94
N ASN A 116 -20.64 5.62 -10.35
CA ASN A 116 -21.56 6.43 -9.53
C ASN A 116 -21.37 6.23 -8.02
N ARG A 117 -20.26 5.63 -7.58
CA ARG A 117 -20.02 5.41 -6.14
C ARG A 117 -19.38 6.62 -5.49
N ARG A 118 -19.83 6.91 -4.26
CA ARG A 118 -19.41 8.10 -3.51
C ARG A 118 -17.96 7.95 -3.04
N THR A 119 -17.09 8.81 -3.56
CA THR A 119 -15.77 9.08 -2.99
C THR A 119 -15.91 9.93 -1.73
N LYS A 120 -15.04 9.72 -0.75
CA LYS A 120 -14.94 10.55 0.44
C LYS A 120 -14.05 11.77 0.19
N SER A 121 -14.09 12.73 1.11
CA SER A 121 -13.21 13.90 1.06
C SER A 121 -11.74 13.45 1.13
N PRO A 122 -10.87 13.90 0.21
CA PRO A 122 -9.47 13.51 0.23
C PRO A 122 -8.75 13.96 1.49
N TYR A 123 -7.92 13.07 2.02
CA TYR A 123 -6.94 13.37 3.07
C TYR A 123 -5.74 12.45 2.91
N CYS A 124 -4.62 12.85 3.49
CA CYS A 124 -3.44 12.02 3.59
C CYS A 124 -2.88 12.12 5.00
N ARG A 125 -2.60 10.98 5.60
CA ARG A 125 -2.02 10.89 6.94
C ARG A 125 -0.80 9.99 6.94
N TRP A 126 0.29 10.51 7.47
CA TRP A 126 1.49 9.74 7.74
C TRP A 126 1.54 9.37 9.21
N MET A 127 1.77 8.10 9.48
CA MET A 127 1.71 7.48 10.80
C MET A 127 2.90 6.56 10.99
N LEU A 128 3.53 6.64 12.15
CA LEU A 128 4.59 5.72 12.56
C LEU A 128 4.10 4.88 13.73
N PHE A 129 4.35 3.59 13.63
CA PHE A 129 4.00 2.60 14.64
C PHE A 129 5.27 2.01 15.23
N GLU A 130 5.24 1.80 16.54
CA GLU A 130 6.30 1.16 17.31
C GLU A 130 5.74 -0.10 17.99
N ARG A 131 6.52 -1.18 17.95
CA ARG A 131 6.15 -2.45 18.57
C ARG A 131 6.10 -2.27 20.08
N ASP A 132 5.11 -2.84 20.72
CA ASP A 132 4.97 -2.75 22.18
C ASP A 132 6.17 -3.39 22.90
N GLU A 133 6.60 -2.77 24.01
CA GLU A 133 7.84 -3.14 24.71
C GLU A 133 7.85 -4.59 25.21
N ASP A 134 6.68 -5.16 25.50
CA ASP A 134 6.49 -6.53 26.00
C ASP A 134 6.43 -7.58 24.87
N ILE A 135 6.56 -7.15 23.61
CA ILE A 135 6.51 -8.03 22.44
C ILE A 135 7.89 -8.18 21.80
N ASP A 136 8.30 -9.42 21.59
CA ASP A 136 9.60 -9.77 21.02
C ASP A 136 9.68 -9.57 19.48
N ASP A 137 10.88 -9.80 18.92
CA ASP A 137 11.17 -9.60 17.50
C ASP A 137 10.58 -10.65 16.55
N SER A 138 10.02 -11.73 17.08
CA SER A 138 9.27 -12.69 16.28
C SER A 138 7.94 -12.13 15.78
N HIS A 139 7.40 -11.07 16.41
CA HIS A 139 6.14 -10.43 16.00
C HIS A 139 6.30 -9.52 14.78
N GLY A 140 7.49 -9.00 14.52
CA GLY A 140 7.78 -8.09 13.41
C GLY A 140 8.82 -7.02 13.79
N PRO A 141 9.08 -6.04 12.91
CA PRO A 141 10.09 -5.02 13.15
C PRO A 141 9.75 -4.13 14.34
N ILE A 142 10.76 -3.50 14.94
CA ILE A 142 10.54 -2.54 16.03
C ILE A 142 9.65 -1.36 15.60
N ARG A 143 9.74 -0.93 14.33
CA ARG A 143 8.95 0.16 13.77
C ARG A 143 8.55 -0.09 12.32
N PHE A 144 7.40 0.47 11.93
CA PHE A 144 7.02 0.61 10.53
C PHE A 144 6.30 1.95 10.29
N SER A 145 6.34 2.41 9.03
CA SER A 145 5.67 3.61 8.55
C SER A 145 4.43 3.24 7.73
N LEU A 146 3.36 4.00 7.91
CA LEU A 146 2.14 3.92 7.12
C LEU A 146 1.78 5.31 6.58
N LEU A 147 1.69 5.42 5.26
CA LEU A 147 1.07 6.56 4.59
C LEU A 147 -0.32 6.13 4.13
N TYR A 148 -1.37 6.70 4.71
CA TYR A 148 -2.76 6.39 4.40
C TYR A 148 -3.40 7.54 3.63
N LEU A 149 -3.96 7.25 2.45
CA LEU A 149 -4.60 8.25 1.60
C LEU A 149 -6.06 7.86 1.33
N CYS A 150 -6.98 8.80 1.58
CA CYS A 150 -8.26 8.77 0.90
C CYS A 150 -8.10 9.38 -0.50
N ALA A 151 -7.76 8.53 -1.46
CA ALA A 151 -7.52 8.93 -2.84
C ALA A 151 -7.86 7.78 -3.80
N ASP A 152 -7.89 8.09 -5.09
CA ASP A 152 -7.95 7.07 -6.13
C ASP A 152 -6.64 6.28 -6.24
N GLY A 153 -6.74 4.96 -6.36
CA GLY A 153 -5.58 4.07 -6.42
C GLY A 153 -4.72 4.31 -7.66
N VAL A 154 -5.32 4.59 -8.82
CA VAL A 154 -4.56 4.87 -10.03
C VAL A 154 -3.88 6.23 -9.92
N ALA A 155 -4.64 7.27 -9.58
CA ALA A 155 -4.17 8.63 -9.39
C ALA A 155 -3.05 8.71 -8.34
N ALA A 156 -3.24 8.07 -7.18
CA ALA A 156 -2.24 8.06 -6.12
C ALA A 156 -0.96 7.33 -6.56
N PHE A 157 -1.06 6.23 -7.31
CA PHE A 157 0.14 5.58 -7.84
C PHE A 157 0.90 6.48 -8.80
N GLN A 158 0.19 7.13 -9.74
CA GLN A 158 0.80 8.06 -10.70
C GLN A 158 1.44 9.26 -9.97
N ALA A 159 0.75 9.86 -9.01
CA ALA A 159 1.23 11.00 -8.24
C ALA A 159 2.43 10.64 -7.35
N LEU A 160 2.34 9.54 -6.59
CA LEU A 160 3.38 9.17 -5.64
C LEU A 160 4.62 8.64 -6.35
N TYR A 161 4.47 7.71 -7.31
CA TYR A 161 5.62 7.02 -7.88
C TYR A 161 6.05 7.59 -9.23
N LEU A 162 5.15 7.78 -10.19
CA LEU A 162 5.55 8.25 -11.52
C LEU A 162 6.03 9.70 -11.48
N ALA A 163 5.30 10.60 -10.79
CA ALA A 163 5.68 12.02 -10.71
C ALA A 163 6.99 12.24 -9.93
N ASN A 164 7.30 11.37 -8.97
CA ASN A 164 8.53 11.43 -8.18
C ASN A 164 9.66 10.54 -8.70
N LYS A 165 9.52 9.98 -9.92
CA LYS A 165 10.54 9.10 -10.54
C LYS A 165 10.98 7.98 -9.57
N GLY A 166 9.99 7.30 -9.00
CA GLY A 166 10.21 6.15 -8.14
C GLY A 166 9.32 4.96 -8.51
N ARG A 167 9.49 3.88 -7.77
CA ARG A 167 8.63 2.71 -7.79
C ARG A 167 8.51 2.13 -6.38
N PRO A 168 7.37 1.52 -6.00
CA PRO A 168 7.32 0.72 -4.80
C PRO A 168 8.12 -0.57 -5.03
N LYS A 169 8.54 -1.21 -3.92
CA LYS A 169 9.16 -2.53 -4.00
C LYS A 169 8.11 -3.62 -4.25
N ALA A 170 6.90 -3.42 -3.74
CA ALA A 170 5.79 -4.33 -3.95
C ALA A 170 4.48 -3.59 -4.22
N VAL A 171 3.58 -4.24 -4.96
CA VAL A 171 2.17 -3.85 -5.05
C VAL A 171 1.30 -4.96 -4.47
N ALA A 172 0.29 -4.59 -3.68
CA ALA A 172 -0.72 -5.50 -3.20
C ALA A 172 -2.02 -5.36 -3.99
N ILE A 173 -2.49 -6.46 -4.56
CA ILE A 173 -3.80 -6.60 -5.17
C ILE A 173 -4.59 -7.59 -4.29
N ILE A 174 -5.28 -7.06 -3.29
CA ILE A 174 -6.03 -7.86 -2.33
C ILE A 174 -7.46 -7.35 -2.27
N GLN A 175 -8.42 -8.15 -2.76
CA GLN A 175 -9.82 -7.72 -2.92
C GLN A 175 -9.92 -6.31 -3.53
N PRO A 176 -9.47 -6.10 -4.78
CA PRO A 176 -9.26 -4.76 -5.36
C PRO A 176 -10.56 -4.03 -5.72
N GLY A 177 -11.66 -4.34 -5.03
CA GLY A 177 -12.90 -3.59 -5.08
C GLY A 177 -13.72 -3.75 -6.37
N ARG A 178 -13.30 -4.59 -7.33
CA ARG A 178 -14.10 -4.85 -8.54
C ARG A 178 -15.48 -5.42 -8.18
N GLY A 179 -16.53 -4.92 -8.83
CA GLY A 179 -17.91 -5.30 -8.54
C GLY A 179 -18.45 -4.63 -7.28
N TRP A 180 -18.57 -5.36 -6.16
CA TRP A 180 -19.26 -4.85 -4.97
C TRP A 180 -18.44 -3.86 -4.13
N GLY A 181 -17.12 -3.80 -4.31
CA GLY A 181 -16.25 -2.88 -3.56
C GLY A 181 -16.19 -1.47 -4.15
N GLY A 182 -16.60 -1.30 -5.41
CA GLY A 182 -16.75 0.00 -6.03
C GLY A 182 -15.49 0.58 -6.66
N ASN A 183 -14.53 -0.27 -7.01
CA ASN A 183 -13.43 0.15 -7.85
C ASN A 183 -13.92 0.41 -9.28
N TRP A 184 -13.55 1.54 -9.86
CA TRP A 184 -14.02 1.96 -11.19
C TRP A 184 -13.20 1.33 -12.34
N THR A 185 -12.11 0.65 -12.03
CA THR A 185 -11.30 -0.11 -12.99
C THR A 185 -10.89 -1.45 -12.38
N ASP A 186 -10.44 -2.38 -13.22
CA ASP A 186 -9.96 -3.68 -12.76
C ASP A 186 -8.45 -3.63 -12.56
N PHE A 187 -7.99 -3.72 -11.30
CA PHE A 187 -6.56 -3.75 -10.99
C PHE A 187 -5.91 -5.10 -11.30
N GLU A 188 -6.69 -6.17 -11.44
CA GLU A 188 -6.18 -7.52 -11.75
C GLU A 188 -5.84 -7.66 -13.24
N ASP A 189 -6.54 -6.92 -14.11
CA ASP A 189 -6.37 -7.01 -15.55
C ASP A 189 -5.10 -6.26 -16.02
N PRO A 190 -4.12 -6.96 -16.62
CA PRO A 190 -2.85 -6.38 -17.02
C PRO A 190 -2.95 -5.31 -18.12
N ASP A 191 -4.07 -5.25 -18.85
CA ASP A 191 -4.28 -4.29 -19.92
C ASP A 191 -4.96 -2.99 -19.43
N LYS A 192 -5.43 -2.96 -18.18
CA LYS A 192 -6.09 -1.78 -17.59
C LYS A 192 -5.10 -0.78 -17.03
N ILE A 193 -5.57 0.45 -16.87
CA ILE A 193 -4.74 1.60 -16.49
C ILE A 193 -3.88 1.37 -15.26
N PHE A 194 -4.37 0.69 -14.20
CA PHE A 194 -3.55 0.47 -13.01
C PHE A 194 -2.33 -0.39 -13.32
N ALA A 195 -2.54 -1.57 -13.91
CA ALA A 195 -1.46 -2.45 -14.32
C ALA A 195 -0.55 -1.78 -15.36
N ARG A 196 -1.08 -1.03 -16.33
CA ARG A 196 -0.27 -0.25 -17.28
C ARG A 196 0.61 0.80 -16.59
N CYS A 197 0.11 1.48 -15.56
CA CYS A 197 0.91 2.44 -14.78
C CYS A 197 2.03 1.74 -13.99
N VAL A 198 1.71 0.61 -13.35
CA VAL A 198 2.66 -0.15 -12.51
C VAL A 198 3.72 -0.84 -13.37
N LEU A 199 3.28 -1.61 -14.37
CA LEU A 199 4.14 -2.46 -15.19
C LEU A 199 4.89 -1.67 -16.27
N GLY A 200 4.36 -0.51 -16.66
CA GLY A 200 4.95 0.44 -17.60
C GLY A 200 5.76 1.56 -16.93
N ASN A 201 5.96 1.52 -15.61
CA ASN A 201 6.74 2.53 -14.89
C ASN A 201 8.19 2.58 -15.45
N PRO A 202 8.66 3.75 -15.94
CA PRO A 202 10.03 3.90 -16.47
C PRO A 202 11.14 3.55 -15.47
N GLU A 203 10.88 3.70 -14.17
CA GLU A 203 11.83 3.38 -13.09
C GLU A 203 11.87 1.88 -12.75
N GLY A 204 11.08 1.08 -13.49
CA GLY A 204 11.01 -0.36 -13.37
C GLY A 204 9.76 -0.85 -12.65
N LYS A 205 9.52 -2.16 -12.78
CA LYS A 205 8.39 -2.86 -12.15
C LYS A 205 8.66 -3.10 -10.66
N PRO A 206 7.63 -3.18 -9.80
CA PRO A 206 7.80 -3.71 -8.44
C PRO A 206 8.39 -5.12 -8.48
N GLU A 207 9.29 -5.43 -7.54
CA GLU A 207 9.91 -6.75 -7.41
C GLU A 207 8.90 -7.82 -7.01
N TYR A 208 7.88 -7.42 -6.23
CA TYR A 208 6.88 -8.33 -5.70
C TYR A 208 5.44 -7.91 -6.01
N LEU A 209 4.60 -8.92 -6.17
CA LEU A 209 3.15 -8.81 -6.19
C LEU A 209 2.59 -9.58 -4.99
N VAL A 210 1.90 -8.89 -4.09
CA VAL A 210 1.07 -9.53 -3.07
C VAL A 210 -0.32 -9.72 -3.66
N TYR A 211 -0.75 -10.96 -3.83
CA TYR A 211 -2.05 -11.28 -4.42
C TYR A 211 -2.90 -12.11 -3.47
N GLY A 212 -4.15 -11.72 -3.28
CA GLY A 212 -4.99 -12.41 -2.32
C GLY A 212 -6.39 -11.84 -2.13
N GLY A 213 -7.06 -12.33 -1.08
CA GLY A 213 -8.35 -11.80 -0.70
C GLY A 213 -9.24 -12.75 0.07
N ARG A 214 -10.54 -12.67 -0.23
CA ARG A 214 -11.61 -13.51 0.29
C ARG A 214 -12.08 -14.42 -0.84
N GLY A 215 -12.50 -15.64 -0.50
CA GLY A 215 -12.96 -16.63 -1.47
C GLY A 215 -12.11 -17.89 -1.46
N ASP A 216 -12.11 -18.58 -2.59
CA ASP A 216 -11.37 -19.82 -2.76
C ASP A 216 -9.85 -19.55 -2.83
N ALA A 217 -9.07 -20.40 -2.16
CA ALA A 217 -7.61 -20.36 -2.21
C ALA A 217 -7.07 -20.62 -3.62
N ASP A 218 -7.80 -21.43 -4.41
CA ASP A 218 -7.40 -21.79 -5.77
C ASP A 218 -7.47 -20.60 -6.73
N TYR A 219 -8.33 -19.61 -6.46
CA TYR A 219 -8.41 -18.37 -7.24
C TYR A 219 -7.08 -17.61 -7.20
N TYR A 220 -6.38 -17.64 -6.05
CA TYR A 220 -5.11 -16.95 -5.85
C TYR A 220 -3.89 -17.81 -6.16
N SER A 221 -4.08 -19.04 -6.69
CA SER A 221 -2.99 -19.96 -7.05
C SER A 221 -2.18 -19.54 -8.28
N ARG A 222 -2.61 -18.47 -8.96
CA ARG A 222 -1.90 -17.83 -10.06
C ARG A 222 -1.88 -16.32 -9.83
N PRO A 223 -0.82 -15.61 -10.21
CA PRO A 223 -0.79 -14.15 -10.13
C PRO A 223 -1.82 -13.55 -11.09
N CYS A 224 -2.39 -12.39 -10.74
CA CYS A 224 -3.21 -11.63 -11.68
C CYS A 224 -2.38 -11.05 -12.85
N TRP A 225 -1.10 -10.77 -12.62
CA TRP A 225 -0.20 -10.22 -13.63
C TRP A 225 0.83 -11.28 -14.08
N PRO A 226 0.89 -11.60 -15.38
CA PRO A 226 1.64 -12.77 -15.89
C PRO A 226 3.16 -12.64 -15.75
N GLN A 227 3.69 -11.44 -15.45
CA GLN A 227 5.13 -11.22 -15.28
C GLN A 227 5.67 -11.72 -13.92
N TYR A 228 4.80 -12.01 -12.96
CA TYR A 228 5.18 -12.45 -11.61
C TYR A 228 5.08 -13.97 -11.48
N THR A 229 6.05 -14.72 -11.99
CA THR A 229 5.90 -16.17 -12.20
C THR A 229 6.35 -17.03 -11.03
N GLN A 230 7.10 -16.48 -10.06
CA GLN A 230 7.64 -17.23 -8.94
C GLN A 230 6.79 -17.06 -7.69
N GLU A 231 6.16 -18.12 -7.19
CA GLU A 231 5.57 -18.10 -5.85
C GLU A 231 6.68 -18.14 -4.80
N LEU A 232 6.75 -17.11 -3.96
CA LEU A 232 7.77 -16.98 -2.92
C LEU A 232 7.22 -17.32 -1.54
N TRP A 233 5.92 -17.13 -1.34
CA TRP A 233 5.26 -17.44 -0.09
C TRP A 233 3.75 -17.59 -0.27
N CYS A 234 3.16 -18.44 0.55
CA CYS A 234 1.72 -18.65 0.62
C CYS A 234 1.29 -18.70 2.10
N SER A 235 0.21 -17.99 2.45
CA SER A 235 -0.40 -18.14 3.78
C SER A 235 -0.99 -19.53 3.97
N ASP A 236 -1.16 -19.97 5.22
CA ASP A 236 -1.73 -21.29 5.55
C ASP A 236 -3.11 -21.53 4.91
N THR A 237 -3.87 -20.45 4.70
CA THR A 237 -5.20 -20.51 4.08
C THR A 237 -5.16 -20.54 2.55
N GLY A 238 -4.01 -20.33 1.92
CA GLY A 238 -3.89 -20.20 0.47
C GLY A 238 -4.42 -18.89 -0.14
N ARG A 239 -5.05 -18.02 0.67
CA ARG A 239 -5.78 -16.82 0.22
C ARG A 239 -4.94 -15.55 0.11
N LEU A 240 -3.66 -15.64 0.40
CA LEU A 240 -2.71 -14.54 0.31
C LEU A 240 -1.37 -15.13 -0.06
N ARG A 241 -0.78 -14.62 -1.14
CA ARG A 241 0.47 -15.12 -1.71
C ARG A 241 1.38 -13.97 -2.09
N LEU A 242 2.68 -14.22 -2.02
CA LEU A 242 3.73 -13.32 -2.50
C LEU A 242 4.33 -13.92 -3.77
N TRP A 243 4.33 -13.13 -4.83
CA TRP A 243 4.89 -13.50 -6.12
C TRP A 243 6.10 -12.62 -6.44
N GLY A 244 7.15 -13.22 -6.99
CA GLY A 244 8.36 -12.55 -7.47
C GLY A 244 8.36 -12.36 -8.98
N LEU A 245 8.97 -11.27 -9.44
CA LEU A 245 9.29 -11.04 -10.85
C LEU A 245 10.40 -12.01 -11.32
N GLN A 246 10.30 -12.50 -12.55
CA GLN A 246 11.36 -13.29 -13.20
C GLN A 246 12.52 -12.41 -13.71
#